data_AF-A0A7K1EZ53-F1
#
_entry.id   AF-A0A7K1EZ53-F1
#
_cell.length_a   1.000
_cell.length_b   1.000
_cell.length_c   1.000
_cell.angle_alpha   90.00
_cell.angle_beta   90.00
_cell.angle_gamma   90.00
#
_symmetry.space_group_name_H-M   'P 1'
#
loop_
_entity.id
_entity.type
_entity.pdbx_description
1 polymer ?
#
loop_
_entity_poly.entity_id
_entity_poly.type
_entity_poly.pdbx_seq_one_letter_code
_entity_poly.pdbx_strand_id
1 'polypeptide(L)'
;MESLALFVGILLLVLILSGPLAIGLTFVKTTKQSSKILLRVLICLFSAIGIGLGVMLLLQGIAIGAKLMAIFAIAASAFALKREFKSK
;
A
#
# COMPACT_ATOMS: atom_id res chain seq x y z
N MET A 1 4.69 14.79 23.80
CA MET A 1 4.62 15.08 22.35
C MET A 1 5.47 14.12 21.51
N GLU A 2 6.49 13.48 22.08
CA GLU A 2 7.36 12.53 21.34
C GLU A 2 6.64 11.25 20.87
N SER A 3 5.71 10.72 21.67
CA SER A 3 4.95 9.50 21.32
C SER A 3 4.07 9.67 20.06
N LEU A 4 3.51 10.87 19.83
CA LEU A 4 2.67 11.14 18.66
C LEU A 4 3.49 11.21 17.37
N ALA A 5 4.67 11.85 17.44
CA ALA A 5 5.57 11.95 16.29
C ALA A 5 6.09 10.58 15.85
N LEU A 6 6.41 9.69 16.80
CA LEU A 6 6.77 8.30 16.50
C LEU A 6 5.63 7.54 15.83
N PHE A 7 4.40 7.71 16.31
CA PHE A 7 3.23 7.06 15.72
C PHE A 7 2.97 7.50 14.27
N VAL A 8 3.04 8.80 14.01
CA VAL A 8 2.90 9.36 12.64
C VAL A 8 4.06 8.91 11.75
N GLY A 9 5.28 8.83 12.28
CA GLY A 9 6.45 8.32 11.55
C GLY A 9 6.29 6.86 11.13
N ILE A 10 5.79 6.00 12.02
CA ILE A 10 5.49 4.59 11.72
C ILE A 10 4.39 4.50 10.66
N LEU A 11 3.32 5.29 10.77
CA LEU A 11 2.26 5.34 9.76
C LEU A 11 2.77 5.72 8.37
N LEU A 12 3.63 6.74 8.28
CA LEU A 12 4.25 7.14 7.02
C LEU A 12 5.15 6.03 6.47
N LEU A 13 5.92 5.36 7.32
CA LEU A 13 6.79 4.26 6.92
C LEU A 13 5.97 3.08 6.37
N VAL A 14 4.88 2.71 7.04
CA VAL A 14 3.94 1.67 6.59
C VAL A 14 3.28 2.05 5.27
N LEU A 15 2.87 3.31 5.10
CA LEU A 15 2.28 3.83 3.86
C LEU A 15 3.26 3.77 2.68
N ILE A 16 4.51 4.15 2.90
CA ILE A 16 5.56 4.11 1.87
C ILE A 16 5.91 2.67 1.52
N LEU A 17 5.96 1.76 2.51
CA LEU A 17 6.27 0.36 2.29
C LEU A 17 5.11 -0.42 1.67
N SER A 18 3.85 -0.06 1.94
CA SER A 18 2.69 -0.85 1.48
C SER A 18 2.61 -0.93 -0.05
N GLY A 19 2.95 0.16 -0.76
CA GLY A 19 2.97 0.19 -2.23
C GLY A 19 4.03 -0.74 -2.84
N PRO A 20 5.33 -0.54 -2.56
CA PRO A 20 6.42 -1.40 -3.00
C PRO A 20 6.25 -2.86 -2.55
N LEU A 21 5.76 -3.12 -1.33
CA LEU A 21 5.48 -4.49 -0.89
C LEU A 21 4.38 -5.13 -1.74
N ALA A 22 3.29 -4.41 -2.04
CA ALA A 22 2.22 -4.92 -2.88
C ALA A 22 2.73 -5.25 -4.30
N ILE A 23 3.59 -4.40 -4.87
CA ILE A 23 4.24 -4.63 -6.17
C ILE A 23 5.22 -5.81 -6.10
N GLY A 24 6.00 -5.92 -5.03
CA GLY A 24 6.95 -7.00 -4.80
C GLY A 24 6.26 -8.36 -4.67
N LEU A 25 5.13 -8.40 -3.95
CA LEU A 25 4.29 -9.60 -3.87
C LEU A 25 3.77 -10.02 -5.26
N THR A 26 3.50 -9.08 -6.16
CA THR A 26 3.05 -9.40 -7.53
C THR A 26 4.10 -10.13 -8.37
N PHE A 27 5.39 -10.09 -7.99
CA PHE A 27 6.46 -10.84 -8.67
C PHE A 27 6.59 -12.29 -8.20
N VAL A 28 5.97 -12.67 -7.07
CA VAL A 28 6.08 -14.03 -6.53
C VAL A 28 5.25 -14.98 -7.39
N LYS A 29 5.91 -15.68 -8.32
CA LYS A 29 5.30 -16.78 -9.08
C LYS A 29 5.15 -17.99 -8.18
N THR A 30 3.90 -18.30 -7.81
CA THR A 30 3.58 -19.54 -7.12
C THR A 30 2.90 -20.55 -8.06
N THR A 31 3.36 -21.79 -8.01
CA THR A 31 2.92 -22.91 -8.86
C THR A 31 1.65 -23.57 -8.33
N LYS A 32 1.31 -23.38 -7.04
CA LYS A 32 0.12 -23.96 -6.40
C LYS A 32 -1.06 -22.98 -6.47
N GLN A 33 -2.22 -23.47 -6.92
CA GLN A 33 -3.44 -22.66 -7.07
C GLN A 33 -3.94 -22.08 -5.73
N SER A 34 -3.80 -22.81 -4.63
CA SER A 34 -4.15 -22.35 -3.28
C SER A 34 -3.26 -21.18 -2.84
N SER A 35 -1.96 -21.25 -3.12
CA SER A 35 -1.02 -20.16 -2.83
C SER A 35 -1.26 -18.92 -3.69
N LYS A 36 -1.76 -19.06 -4.93
CA LYS A 36 -2.14 -17.89 -5.77
C LYS A 36 -3.30 -17.10 -5.16
N ILE A 37 -4.30 -17.80 -4.61
CA ILE A 37 -5.45 -17.15 -3.97
C ILE A 37 -4.99 -16.38 -2.73
N LEU A 38 -4.13 -17.00 -1.92
CA LEU A 38 -3.59 -16.40 -0.69
C LEU A 38 -2.75 -15.15 -1.00
N LEU A 39 -1.89 -15.22 -2.02
CA LEU A 39 -1.12 -14.07 -2.53
C LEU A 39 -2.02 -12.94 -3.01
N ARG A 40 -3.08 -13.26 -3.76
CA ARG A 40 -4.04 -12.27 -4.26
C ARG A 40 -4.78 -11.58 -3.13
N VAL A 41 -5.20 -12.32 -2.09
CA VAL A 41 -5.83 -11.74 -0.89
C VAL A 41 -4.86 -10.81 -0.17
N LEU A 42 -3.59 -11.21 -0.01
CA LEU A 42 -2.56 -10.36 0.59
C LEU A 42 -2.33 -9.07 -0.22
N ILE A 43 -2.21 -9.15 -1.55
CA ILE A 43 -2.04 -7.96 -2.41
C ILE A 43 -3.24 -7.02 -2.27
N CYS A 44 -4.47 -7.56 -2.25
CA CYS A 44 -5.68 -6.76 -2.02
C CYS A 44 -5.67 -6.10 -0.63
N LEU A 45 -5.30 -6.81 0.43
CA LEU A 45 -5.22 -6.25 1.79
C LEU A 45 -4.18 -5.13 1.87
N PHE A 46 -2.96 -5.35 1.38
CA PHE A 46 -1.91 -4.32 1.36
C PHE A 46 -2.32 -3.10 0.53
N SER A 47 -2.97 -3.32 -0.62
CA SER A 47 -3.46 -2.22 -1.46
C SER A 47 -4.61 -1.46 -0.80
N ALA A 48 -5.53 -2.16 -0.14
CA ALA A 48 -6.63 -1.53 0.59
C ALA A 48 -6.12 -0.69 1.77
N ILE A 49 -5.13 -1.18 2.50
CA ILE A 49 -4.48 -0.42 3.58
C ILE A 49 -3.75 0.81 3.02
N GLY A 50 -2.97 0.66 1.94
CA GLY A 50 -2.25 1.76 1.32
C GLY A 50 -3.17 2.86 0.78
N ILE A 51 -4.26 2.47 0.12
CA ILE A 51 -5.27 3.40 -0.38
C ILE A 51 -6.04 4.04 0.79
N GLY A 52 -6.48 3.25 1.77
CA GLY A 52 -7.23 3.74 2.92
C GLY A 52 -6.45 4.74 3.76
N LEU A 53 -5.18 4.42 4.09
CA LEU A 53 -4.28 5.33 4.80
C LEU A 53 -3.96 6.57 3.96
N GLY A 54 -3.74 6.41 2.64
CA GLY A 54 -3.51 7.54 1.75
C GLY A 54 -4.70 8.51 1.69
N VAL A 55 -5.92 7.99 1.55
CA VAL A 55 -7.14 8.81 1.52
C VAL A 55 -7.37 9.50 2.86
N MET A 56 -7.17 8.80 3.97
CA MET A 56 -7.28 9.37 5.31
C MET A 56 -6.29 10.53 5.53
N LEU A 57 -5.04 10.37 5.08
CA LEU A 57 -4.02 11.43 5.15
C LEU A 57 -4.32 12.62 4.22
N LEU A 58 -4.97 12.39 3.08
CA LEU A 58 -5.38 13.47 2.16
C LEU A 58 -6.52 14.33 2.71
N LEU A 59 -7.46 13.71 3.43
CA LEU A 59 -8.59 14.38 4.07
C LEU A 59 -8.17 15.21 5.30
N GLN A 60 -7.02 14.87 5.86
CA GLN A 60 -6.47 15.54 7.04
C GLN A 60 -5.62 16.74 6.61
N GLY A 61 -5.72 17.86 7.34
CA GLY A 61 -5.01 19.12 7.07
C GLY A 61 -3.51 19.05 7.39
N ILE A 62 -2.82 18.03 6.86
CA ILE A 62 -1.42 17.70 7.16
C ILE A 62 -0.50 18.39 6.14
N ALA A 63 0.78 18.53 6.53
CA ALA A 63 1.89 18.99 5.70
C ALA A 63 1.90 18.40 4.28
N ILE A 64 2.32 19.22 3.31
CA ILE A 64 2.34 18.91 1.87
C ILE A 64 3.07 17.59 1.55
N GLY A 65 4.14 17.27 2.30
CA GLY A 65 4.93 16.06 2.10
C GLY A 65 4.14 14.77 2.34
N ALA A 66 3.26 14.75 3.36
CA ALA A 66 2.41 13.59 3.63
C ALA A 66 1.36 13.40 2.53
N LYS A 67 0.87 14.48 1.93
CA LYS A 67 -0.08 14.41 0.79
C LYS A 67 0.56 13.83 -0.46
N LEU A 68 1.79 14.23 -0.78
CA LEU A 68 2.55 13.65 -1.90
C LEU A 68 2.82 12.16 -1.70
N MET A 69 3.21 11.77 -0.49
CA MET A 69 3.40 10.37 -0.11
C MET A 69 2.09 9.56 -0.21
N ALA A 70 0.98 10.13 0.22
CA ALA A 70 -0.34 9.51 0.10
C ALA A 70 -0.74 9.27 -1.36
N ILE A 71 -0.55 10.26 -2.23
CA ILE A 71 -0.82 10.11 -3.67
C ILE A 71 0.07 9.03 -4.28
N PHE A 72 1.35 9.01 -3.93
CA PHE A 72 2.29 7.98 -4.37
C PHE A 72 1.87 6.57 -3.91
N ALA A 73 1.48 6.43 -2.64
CA ALA A 73 1.03 5.15 -2.09
C ALA A 73 -0.27 4.66 -2.74
N ILE A 74 -1.22 5.56 -3.02
CA ILE A 74 -2.45 5.24 -3.77
C ILE A 74 -2.10 4.80 -5.19
N ALA A 75 -1.24 5.54 -5.89
CA ALA A 75 -0.82 5.22 -7.26
C ALA A 75 -0.07 3.89 -7.33
N ALA A 76 0.84 3.62 -6.39
CA ALA A 76 1.58 2.36 -6.30
C ALA A 76 0.66 1.17 -6.00
N SER A 77 -0.30 1.35 -5.08
CA SER A 77 -1.31 0.32 -4.75
C SER A 77 -2.25 0.04 -5.94
N ALA A 78 -2.70 1.09 -6.64
CA ALA A 78 -3.50 0.96 -7.85
C ALA A 78 -2.72 0.28 -8.99
N PHE A 79 -1.42 0.56 -9.11
CA PHE A 79 -0.53 -0.10 -10.07
C PHE A 79 -0.34 -1.59 -9.75
N ALA A 80 -0.14 -1.95 -8.46
CA ALA A 80 -0.05 -3.33 -8.01
C ALA A 80 -1.32 -4.12 -8.34
N LEU A 81 -2.50 -3.55 -8.06
CA LEU A 81 -3.80 -4.11 -8.44
C LEU A 81 -3.92 -4.27 -9.96
N LYS A 82 -3.64 -3.22 -10.74
CA LYS A 82 -3.71 -3.28 -12.20
C LYS A 82 -2.81 -4.39 -12.76
N ARG A 83 -1.63 -4.58 -12.19
CA ARG A 83 -0.68 -5.63 -12.61
C ARG A 83 -1.19 -7.04 -12.28
N GLU A 84 -1.69 -7.25 -11.06
CA GLU A 84 -2.24 -8.55 -10.63
C GLU A 84 -3.47 -8.97 -11.46
N PHE A 85 -4.33 -8.00 -11.83
CA PHE A 85 -5.53 -8.26 -12.63
C PHE A 85 -5.26 -8.31 -14.14
N LYS A 86 -4.30 -7.55 -14.67
CA LYS A 86 -3.89 -7.60 -16.09
C LYS A 86 -2.99 -8.79 -16.43
N SER A 87 -2.33 -9.41 -15.44
CA SER A 87 -1.52 -10.61 -15.67
C SER A 87 -2.37 -11.89 -15.83
N LYS A 88 -3.70 -11.79 -15.81
CA LYS A 88 -4.65 -12.80 -16.25
C LYS A 88 -5.31 -12.37 -17.55
#